data_AF-F4MZ63-F1
#
_entry.id   AF-F4MZ63-F1
#
_cell.length_a   1.000
_cell.length_b   1.000
_cell.length_c   1.000
_cell.angle_alpha   90.00
_cell.angle_beta   90.00
_cell.angle_gamma   90.00
#
_symmetry.space_group_name_H-M   'P 1'
#
loop_
_entity.id
_entity.type
_entity.pdbx_description
1 polymer ?
#
loop_
_entity_poly.entity_id
_entity_poly.type
_entity_poly.pdbx_seq_one_letter_code
_entity_poly.pdbx_strand_id
1 'polypeptide(L)'
;MLLPEALPALLAGVTLTVVMLVGFSSMAGVIGGGGLGDLAIRYGYQRFNNEVMVATLVILVILVQGVQSLGDRWVRSLAHRR
;
A
#
# COMPACT_ATOMS: atom_id res chain seq x y z
N MET A 1 6.73 -28.87 14.28
CA MET A 1 5.61 -28.58 13.36
C MET A 1 5.01 -27.24 13.76
N LEU A 2 5.51 -26.14 13.19
CA LEU A 2 5.02 -24.77 13.46
C LEU A 2 5.22 -23.89 12.22
N LEU A 3 6.31 -24.12 11.47
CA LEU A 3 6.63 -23.40 10.24
C LEU A 3 5.52 -23.45 9.17
N PRO A 4 4.96 -24.63 8.80
CA PRO A 4 3.90 -24.67 7.78
C PRO A 4 2.58 -24.03 8.24
N GLU A 5 2.26 -24.07 9.54
CA GLU A 5 1.12 -23.32 10.11
C GLU A 5 1.33 -21.79 10.13
N ALA A 6 2.57 -21.31 10.28
CA ALA A 6 2.87 -19.88 10.38
C ALA A 6 3.02 -19.17 9.03
N LEU A 7 3.25 -19.90 7.93
CA LEU A 7 3.45 -19.34 6.58
C LEU A 7 2.33 -18.38 6.13
N PRO A 8 1.03 -18.70 6.28
CA PRO A 8 -0.05 -17.78 5.91
C PRO A 8 -0.01 -16.47 6.72
N ALA A 9 0.28 -16.55 8.01
CA ALA A 9 0.37 -15.38 8.89
C ALA A 9 1.58 -14.50 8.55
N LEU A 10 2.72 -15.10 8.21
CA LEU A 10 3.92 -14.37 7.77
C LEU A 10 3.67 -13.61 6.47
N LEU A 11 2.99 -14.23 5.49
CA LEU A 11 2.67 -13.58 4.22
C LEU A 11 1.67 -12.43 4.39
N ALA A 12 0.68 -12.59 5.27
CA ALA A 12 -0.21 -11.49 5.64
C ALA A 12 0.58 -10.34 6.29
N GLY A 13 1.52 -10.66 7.19
CA GLY A 13 2.41 -9.67 7.82
C GLY A 13 3.31 -8.93 6.84
N VAL A 14 3.89 -9.63 5.86
CA VAL A 14 4.67 -9.02 4.76
C VAL A 14 3.79 -8.09 3.93
N THR A 15 2.59 -8.56 3.54
CA THR A 15 1.63 -7.76 2.79
C THR A 15 1.30 -6.45 3.52
N LEU A 16 1.00 -6.54 4.81
CA LEU A 16 0.73 -5.39 5.66
C LEU A 16 1.92 -4.44 5.75
N THR A 17 3.13 -4.99 5.90
CA THR A 17 4.36 -4.19 5.95
C THR A 17 4.58 -3.40 4.66
N VAL A 18 4.34 -4.02 3.50
CA VAL A 18 4.42 -3.33 2.20
C VAL A 18 3.39 -2.21 2.11
N VAL A 19 2.14 -2.45 2.53
CA VAL A 19 1.10 -1.41 2.58
C VAL A 19 1.51 -0.25 3.50
N MET A 20 2.08 -0.56 4.66
CA MET A 20 2.60 0.48 5.57
C MET A 20 3.73 1.29 4.95
N LEU A 21 4.65 0.66 4.21
CA LEU A 21 5.73 1.38 3.52
C LEU A 21 5.20 2.35 2.45
N VAL A 22 4.13 1.98 1.74
CA VAL A 22 3.43 2.90 0.82
C VAL A 22 2.85 4.09 1.57
N GLY A 23 2.21 3.86 2.72
CA GLY A 23 1.72 4.91 3.61
C GLY A 23 2.82 5.84 4.10
N PHE A 24 3.95 5.27 4.55
CA PHE A 24 5.11 6.04 4.98
C PHE A 24 5.75 6.83 3.83
N SER A 25 5.83 6.28 2.63
CA SER A 25 6.30 7.02 1.44
C SER A 25 5.37 8.18 1.09
N SER A 26 4.06 8.01 1.28
CA SER A 26 3.08 9.08 1.08
C SER A 26 3.25 10.19 2.12
N MET A 27 3.44 9.83 3.40
CA MET A 27 3.73 10.82 4.44
C MET A 27 5.10 11.49 4.25
N ALA A 28 6.10 10.79 3.70
CA ALA A 28 7.41 11.35 3.39
C ALA A 28 7.33 12.54 2.41
N GLY A 29 6.30 12.58 1.56
CA GLY A 29 6.02 13.72 0.69
C GLY A 29 5.79 15.04 1.45
N VAL A 30 5.25 14.99 2.68
CA VAL A 30 5.01 16.19 3.52
C VAL A 30 6.32 16.85 3.93
N ILE A 31 7.34 16.05 4.24
CA ILE A 31 8.64 16.51 4.72
C ILE A 31 9.67 16.69 3.58
N GLY A 32 9.23 16.61 2.32
CA GLY A 32 10.08 16.78 1.14
C GLY A 32 10.88 15.55 0.72
N GLY A 33 10.56 14.36 1.24
CA GLY A 33 11.20 13.09 0.88
C GLY A 33 10.75 12.49 -0.46
N GLY A 34 9.84 13.17 -1.18
CA GLY A 34 9.31 12.71 -2.48
C GLY A 34 8.20 11.64 -2.36
N GLY A 35 7.88 11.00 -3.48
CA GLY A 35 6.84 9.97 -3.57
C GLY A 35 5.47 10.50 -4.00
N LEU A 36 4.45 9.63 -3.98
CA LEU A 36 3.09 9.98 -4.41
C LEU A 36 2.46 11.07 -3.55
N GLY A 37 2.79 11.14 -2.25
CA GLY A 37 2.31 12.20 -1.37
C GLY A 37 2.87 13.59 -1.73
N ASP A 38 4.05 13.67 -2.33
CA ASP A 38 4.64 14.93 -2.79
C ASP A 38 3.79 15.55 -3.92
N LEU A 39 3.30 14.71 -4.84
CA LEU A 39 2.40 15.13 -5.91
C LEU A 39 1.07 15.66 -5.36
N ALA A 40 0.46 14.92 -4.44
CA ALA A 40 -0.79 15.33 -3.79
C ALA A 40 -0.64 16.67 -3.05
N ILE A 41 0.48 16.88 -2.34
CA ILE A 41 0.68 18.11 -1.57
C ILE A 41 1.02 19.28 -2.48
N ARG A 42 1.99 19.14 -3.38
CA ARG A 42 2.48 20.27 -4.18
C ARG A 42 1.51 20.67 -5.28
N TYR A 43 0.93 19.69 -5.97
CA TYR A 43 0.06 19.95 -7.11
C TYR A 43 -1.42 19.90 -6.72
N GLY A 44 -1.81 19.01 -5.82
CA GLY A 44 -3.20 18.93 -5.34
C GLY A 44 -3.52 20.03 -4.32
N TYR A 45 -2.89 19.97 -3.15
CA TYR A 45 -3.24 20.81 -2.00
C TYR A 45 -2.77 22.26 -2.17
N GLN A 46 -1.47 22.48 -2.39
CA GLN A 46 -0.85 23.80 -2.40
C GLN A 46 -1.35 24.67 -3.57
N ARG A 47 -1.67 24.05 -4.71
CA ARG A 47 -2.22 24.74 -5.89
C ARG A 47 -3.74 24.68 -5.96
N PHE A 48 -4.41 24.13 -4.94
CA PHE A 48 -5.86 23.93 -4.90
C PHE A 48 -6.41 23.21 -6.15
N ASN A 49 -5.64 22.30 -6.73
CA ASN A 49 -6.07 21.49 -7.87
C ASN A 49 -6.71 20.20 -7.35
N ASN A 50 -8.03 20.22 -7.20
CA ASN A 50 -8.79 19.06 -6.72
C ASN A 50 -8.69 17.86 -7.65
N GLU A 51 -8.51 18.04 -8.96
CA GLU A 51 -8.35 16.93 -9.90
C GLU A 51 -7.09 16.13 -9.60
N VAL A 52 -5.96 16.82 -9.38
CA VAL A 52 -4.68 16.16 -9.04
C VAL A 52 -4.72 15.53 -7.65
N MET A 53 -5.37 16.20 -6.68
CA MET A 53 -5.58 15.63 -5.35
C MET A 53 -6.33 14.29 -5.44
N VAL A 54 -7.48 14.28 -6.12
CA VAL A 54 -8.31 13.08 -6.25
C VAL A 54 -7.62 12.00 -7.07
N ALA A 55 -6.96 12.35 -8.18
CA ALA A 55 -6.20 11.40 -8.98
C ALA A 55 -5.12 10.68 -8.15
N THR A 56 -4.37 11.43 -7.34
CA THR A 56 -3.32 10.86 -6.48
C THR A 56 -3.91 9.94 -5.41
N LEU A 57 -5.03 10.33 -4.78
CA LEU A 57 -5.75 9.48 -3.82
C LEU A 57 -6.23 8.17 -4.46
N VAL A 58 -6.82 8.24 -5.65
CA VAL A 58 -7.28 7.06 -6.39
C VAL A 58 -6.12 6.14 -6.73
N ILE A 59 -4.99 6.68 -7.17
CA ILE A 59 -3.78 5.90 -7.46
C ILE A 59 -3.30 5.16 -6.19
N LEU A 60 -3.23 5.86 -5.06
CA LEU A 60 -2.82 5.26 -3.78
C LEU A 60 -3.77 4.13 -3.35
N VAL A 61 -5.09 4.34 -3.47
CA VAL A 61 -6.09 3.33 -3.15
C VAL A 61 -5.95 2.11 -4.06
N ILE A 62 -5.80 2.30 -5.37
CA ILE A 62 -5.62 1.21 -6.33
C ILE A 62 -4.34 0.43 -6.04
N LEU A 63 -3.24 1.13 -5.70
CA LEU A 63 -1.97 0.49 -5.37
C LEU A 63 -2.10 -0.37 -4.11
N VAL A 64 -2.65 0.20 -3.02
CA VAL A 64 -2.86 -0.53 -1.76
C VAL A 64 -3.78 -1.74 -1.97
N GLN A 65 -4.90 -1.57 -2.68
CA GLN A 65 -5.80 -2.68 -2.98
C GLN A 65 -5.14 -3.73 -3.88
N GLY A 66 -4.31 -3.31 -4.84
CA GLY A 66 -3.51 -4.22 -5.65
C GLY A 66 -2.61 -5.11 -4.80
N VAL A 67 -1.85 -4.51 -3.88
CA VAL A 67 -0.97 -5.22 -2.94
C VAL A 67 -1.76 -6.14 -2.01
N GLN A 68 -2.84 -5.65 -1.39
CA GLN A 68 -3.67 -6.45 -0.48
C GLN A 68 -4.31 -7.63 -1.21
N SER A 69 -4.92 -7.40 -2.37
CA SER A 69 -5.56 -8.46 -3.15
C SER A 69 -4.57 -9.51 -3.64
N LEU A 70 -3.32 -9.11 -3.92
CA LEU A 70 -2.25 -10.05 -4.25
C LEU A 70 -1.85 -10.85 -3.01
N GLY A 71 -1.60 -10.21 -1.88
CA GLY A 71 -1.30 -10.88 -0.62
C GLY A 71 -2.37 -11.89 -0.21
N ASP A 72 -3.65 -11.50 -0.27
CA ASP A 72 -4.79 -12.35 0.04
C ASP A 72 -4.87 -13.58 -0.88
N ARG A 73 -4.62 -13.39 -2.18
CA ARG A 73 -4.57 -14.52 -3.14
C ARG A 73 -3.46 -15.50 -2.79
N TRP A 74 -2.29 -15.01 -2.42
CA TRP A 74 -1.15 -15.85 -2.05
C TRP A 74 -1.41 -16.61 -0.75
N VAL A 75 -1.97 -15.93 0.26
CA VAL A 75 -2.39 -16.54 1.53
C VAL A 75 -3.43 -17.64 1.30
N ARG A 76 -4.47 -17.36 0.49
CA ARG A 76 -5.53 -18.35 0.17
C ARG A 76 -5.01 -19.55 -0.62
N SER A 77 -4.11 -19.32 -1.58
CA SER A 77 -3.51 -20.41 -2.36
C SER A 77 -2.71 -21.38 -1.50
N LEU A 78 -2.05 -20.90 -0.44
CA LEU A 78 -1.28 -21.74 0.48
C LEU A 78 -2.17 -22.45 1.49
N ALA A 79 -3.27 -21.80 1.90
CA ALA A 79 -4.28 -22.43 2.75
C ALA A 79 -5.00 -23.61 2.07
N HIS A 80 -5.15 -23.59 0.73
CA HIS A 80 -5.73 -24.69 -0.06
C HIS A 80 -4.79 -25.89 -0.29
N ARG A 81 -3.52 -25.83 0.10
CA ARG A 81 -2.58 -26.97 0.01
C ARG A 81 -2.59 -27.88 1.24
N ARG A 82 -3.62 -27.79 2.09
CA ARG A 82 -3.92 -28.73 3.18
C ARG A 82 -5.26 -29.38 2.99
#